data_AF-A0A938UBT4-F1
#
_entry.id   AF-A0A938UBT4-F1
#
_cell.length_a   1.000
_cell.length_b   1.000
_cell.length_c   1.000
_cell.angle_alpha   90.00
_cell.angle_beta   90.00
_cell.angle_gamma   90.00
#
_symmetry.space_group_name_H-M   'P 1'
#
loop_
_entity.id
_entity.type
_entity.pdbx_description
1 polymer ?
#
loop_
_entity_poly.entity_id
_entity_poly.type
_entity_poly.pdbx_seq_one_letter_code
_entity_poly.pdbx_strand_id
1 'polypeptide(L)'
;MMKDQKGFTLIELIVIIVIIGILAAVAIPRYVDLTRDAANGTARGILGALRSSNALVFGDRLLKGTVPSYTMDQIVNNANIQGATYAFNATNFTLTVGGYTYLFTISPTQMQAPTTYATITAATATW
;
A
#
# COMPACT_ATOMS: atom_id res chain seq x y z
N MET A 1 -4.92 8.06 62.85
CA MET A 1 -4.50 6.95 61.95
C MET A 1 -3.73 7.53 60.79
N MET A 2 -2.40 7.55 60.88
CA MET A 2 -1.52 7.99 59.78
C MET A 2 -1.43 6.86 58.76
N LYS A 3 -1.78 7.14 57.50
CA LYS A 3 -1.60 6.23 56.37
C LYS A 3 -0.12 6.20 56.02
N ASP A 4 0.49 5.02 56.06
CA ASP A 4 1.85 4.78 55.55
C ASP A 4 1.93 5.17 54.07
N GLN A 5 2.55 6.32 53.79
CA GLN A 5 2.94 6.67 52.43
C GLN A 5 4.18 5.84 52.07
N LYS A 6 3.95 4.63 51.55
CA LYS A 6 5.02 3.83 50.93
C LYS A 6 5.45 4.53 49.64
N GLY A 7 6.56 5.27 49.71
CA GLY A 7 7.22 5.83 48.54
C GLY A 7 7.78 4.75 47.63
N PHE A 8 7.83 5.02 46.33
CA PHE A 8 8.41 4.15 45.32
C PHE A 8 9.90 3.97 45.56
N THR A 9 10.43 2.74 45.53
CA THR A 9 11.87 2.54 45.74
C THR A 9 12.66 2.81 44.45
N LEU A 10 13.91 3.28 44.59
CA LEU A 10 14.80 3.46 43.43
C LEU A 10 15.07 2.13 42.71
N ILE A 11 15.10 1.02 43.46
CA ILE A 11 15.30 -0.32 42.88
C ILE A 11 14.10 -0.74 42.01
N GLU A 12 12.87 -0.43 42.41
CA GLU A 12 11.68 -0.68 41.58
C GLU A 12 11.79 0.06 40.25
N LEU A 13 12.17 1.35 40.28
CA LEU A 13 12.28 2.15 39.06
C LEU A 13 13.36 1.59 38.11
N ILE A 14 14.49 1.15 38.64
CA ILE A 14 15.58 0.55 37.84
C ILE A 14 15.14 -0.78 37.21
N VAL A 15 14.47 -1.64 37.96
CA VAL A 15 14.00 -2.92 37.41
C VAL A 15 12.97 -2.70 36.30
N ILE A 16 12.11 -1.70 36.43
CA ILE A 16 11.07 -1.39 35.45
C ILE A 16 11.67 -0.89 34.13
N ILE A 17 12.64 0.02 34.18
CA ILE A 17 13.31 0.49 32.95
C ILE A 17 14.08 -0.63 32.26
N VAL A 18 14.65 -1.58 33.01
CA VAL A 18 15.33 -2.76 32.45
C VAL A 18 14.33 -3.67 31.74
N ILE A 19 13.19 -3.96 32.38
CA ILE A 19 12.15 -4.80 31.78
C ILE A 19 11.58 -4.14 30.52
N ILE A 20 11.22 -2.85 30.58
CA ILE A 20 10.72 -2.10 29.42
C ILE A 20 11.79 -2.02 28.32
N GLY A 21 13.07 -1.88 28.68
CA GLY A 21 14.18 -1.89 27.74
C GLY A 21 14.29 -3.19 26.94
N ILE A 22 14.19 -4.35 27.60
CA ILE A 22 14.21 -5.66 26.93
C ILE A 22 12.98 -5.84 26.05
N LEU A 23 11.79 -5.50 26.56
CA LEU A 23 10.55 -5.60 25.80
C LEU A 23 10.58 -4.70 24.55
N ALA A 24 11.07 -3.47 24.68
CA ALA A 24 11.18 -2.53 23.57
C ALA A 24 12.18 -3.02 22.51
N ALA A 25 13.32 -3.59 22.92
CA ALA A 25 14.33 -4.12 22.01
C ALA A 25 13.79 -5.23 21.09
N VAL A 26 12.83 -6.03 21.57
CA VAL A 26 12.20 -7.11 20.78
C VAL A 26 10.93 -6.65 20.08
N ALA A 27 10.12 -5.80 20.71
CA ALA A 27 8.81 -5.41 20.20
C ALA A 27 8.90 -4.41 19.03
N ILE A 28 9.83 -3.45 19.08
CA ILE A 28 9.99 -2.42 18.04
C ILE A 28 10.33 -3.04 16.67
N PRO A 29 11.37 -3.88 16.51
CA PRO A 29 11.70 -4.44 15.19
C PRO A 29 10.52 -5.24 14.62
N ARG A 30 9.86 -6.05 15.46
CA ARG A 30 8.69 -6.84 15.06
C ARG A 30 7.50 -5.97 14.65
N TYR A 31 7.28 -4.84 15.31
CA TYR A 31 6.22 -3.90 14.95
C TYR A 31 6.46 -3.23 13.59
N VAL A 32 7.71 -2.87 13.30
CA VAL A 32 8.10 -2.31 11.99
C VAL A 32 7.87 -3.33 10.89
N ASP A 33 8.31 -4.57 11.09
CA ASP A 33 8.11 -5.66 10.10
C ASP A 33 6.62 -5.91 9.85
N LEU A 34 5.81 -5.99 10.91
CA LEU A 34 4.35 -6.18 10.78
C LEU A 34 3.69 -5.04 10.01
N THR A 35 4.11 -3.79 10.25
CA THR A 35 3.56 -2.62 9.56
C THR A 35 3.92 -2.62 8.08
N ARG A 36 5.16 -3.03 7.74
CA ARG A 36 5.62 -3.20 6.36
C ARG A 36 4.85 -4.32 5.64
N ASP A 37 4.65 -5.46 6.30
CA ASP A 37 3.90 -6.57 5.74
C ASP A 37 2.43 -6.21 5.49
N ALA A 38 1.81 -5.46 6.42
CA ALA A 38 0.47 -4.94 6.24
C ALA A 38 0.38 -4.00 5.03
N ALA A 39 1.32 -3.05 4.91
CA ALA A 39 1.40 -2.13 3.78
C ALA A 39 1.59 -2.87 2.44
N ASN A 40 2.46 -3.88 2.41
CA ASN A 40 2.67 -4.75 1.26
C ASN A 40 1.40 -5.52 0.88
N GLY A 41 0.67 -6.04 1.86
CA GLY A 41 -0.61 -6.71 1.65
C GLY A 41 -1.64 -5.79 1.00
N THR A 42 -1.80 -4.56 1.51
CA THR A 42 -2.68 -3.55 0.91
C THR A 42 -2.25 -3.19 -0.51
N ALA A 43 -0.96 -2.99 -0.75
CA ALA A 43 -0.42 -2.67 -2.07
C ALA A 43 -0.70 -3.78 -3.10
N ARG A 44 -0.56 -5.05 -2.70
CA ARG A 44 -0.90 -6.22 -3.53
C ARG A 44 -2.41 -6.30 -3.81
N GLY A 45 -3.25 -6.03 -2.81
CA GLY A 45 -4.71 -5.98 -2.98
C GLY A 45 -5.13 -4.92 -4.00
N ILE A 46 -4.56 -3.72 -3.89
CA ILE A 46 -4.81 -2.62 -4.84
C ILE A 46 -4.30 -2.96 -6.24
N LEU A 47 -3.12 -3.57 -6.38
CA LEU A 47 -2.63 -4.03 -7.67
C LEU A 47 -3.61 -5.02 -8.34
N GLY A 48 -4.21 -5.93 -7.56
CA GLY A 48 -5.26 -6.82 -8.03
C GLY A 48 -6.50 -6.06 -8.53
N ALA A 49 -6.97 -5.08 -7.76
CA ALA A 49 -8.11 -4.23 -8.14
C ALA A 49 -7.85 -3.43 -9.42
N LEU A 50 -6.65 -2.87 -9.58
CA LEU A 50 -6.23 -2.16 -10.79
C LEU A 50 -6.22 -3.09 -12.01
N ARG A 51 -5.69 -4.31 -11.88
CA ARG A 51 -5.67 -5.30 -12.98
C ARG A 51 -7.07 -5.74 -13.39
N SER A 52 -7.97 -5.93 -12.43
CA SER A 52 -9.38 -6.24 -12.70
C SER A 52 -10.06 -5.09 -13.44
N SER A 53 -9.84 -3.85 -12.97
CA SER A 53 -10.39 -2.65 -13.62
C SER A 53 -9.84 -2.43 -15.02
N ASN A 54 -8.56 -2.74 -15.25
CA ASN A 54 -7.95 -2.72 -16.57
C ASN A 54 -8.65 -3.66 -17.55
N ALA A 55 -9.06 -4.85 -17.11
CA ALA A 55 -9.83 -5.78 -17.95
C ALA A 55 -11.22 -5.22 -18.31
N LEU A 56 -11.90 -4.60 -17.34
CA LEU A 56 -13.22 -3.98 -17.54
C LEU A 56 -13.15 -2.79 -18.50
N VAL A 57 -12.20 -1.87 -18.28
CA VAL A 57 -11.99 -0.71 -19.16
C VAL A 57 -11.63 -1.17 -20.57
N PHE A 58 -10.75 -2.16 -20.71
CA PHE A 58 -10.42 -2.74 -22.01
C PHE A 58 -11.66 -3.28 -22.74
N GLY A 59 -12.49 -4.07 -22.06
CA GLY A 59 -13.72 -4.61 -22.62
C GLY A 59 -14.70 -3.52 -23.09
N ASP A 60 -14.91 -2.49 -22.26
CA ASP A 60 -15.75 -1.34 -22.61
C ASP A 60 -15.23 -0.59 -23.85
N ARG A 61 -13.90 -0.44 -23.98
CA ARG A 61 -13.31 0.21 -25.16
C ARG A 61 -13.45 -0.62 -26.44
N LEU A 62 -13.35 -1.95 -26.35
CA LEU A 62 -13.58 -2.83 -27.50
C LEU A 62 -15.01 -2.70 -28.05
N LEU A 63 -16.00 -2.61 -27.15
CA LEU A 63 -17.41 -2.45 -27.53
C LEU A 63 -17.71 -1.11 -28.21
N LYS A 64 -16.94 -0.06 -27.88
CA LYS A 64 -17.14 1.31 -28.39
C LYS A 64 -16.46 1.59 -29.73
N GLY A 65 -15.78 0.63 -30.34
CA GLY A 65 -15.30 0.71 -31.73
C GLY A 65 -14.25 1.79 -32.06
N THR A 66 -13.70 2.48 -31.05
CA THR A 66 -12.63 3.48 -31.22
C THR A 66 -11.33 2.91 -30.66
N VAL A 67 -10.28 2.94 -31.48
CA VAL A 67 -8.93 2.38 -31.21
C VAL A 67 -8.49 2.66 -29.75
N PRO A 68 -8.26 1.64 -28.90
CA PRO A 68 -8.57 1.70 -27.48
C PRO A 68 -7.39 2.22 -26.68
N SER A 69 -6.95 3.44 -26.93
CA SER A 69 -6.03 4.09 -25.98
C SER A 69 -6.79 4.45 -24.71
N TYR A 70 -6.49 3.75 -23.61
CA TYR A 70 -6.89 4.15 -22.26
C TYR A 70 -5.66 4.25 -21.38
N THR A 71 -5.72 5.16 -20.43
CA THR A 71 -4.62 5.51 -19.53
C THR A 71 -4.92 5.01 -18.12
N MET A 72 -3.93 5.10 -17.23
CA MET A 72 -4.10 4.75 -15.82
C MET A 72 -5.23 5.53 -15.13
N ASP A 73 -5.50 6.77 -15.57
CA ASP A 73 -6.64 7.57 -15.08
C ASP A 73 -7.97 6.80 -15.15
N GLN A 74 -8.26 6.17 -16.28
CA GLN A 74 -9.53 5.47 -16.49
C GLN A 74 -9.64 4.21 -15.62
N ILE A 75 -8.51 3.54 -15.40
CA ILE A 75 -8.42 2.34 -14.58
C ILE A 75 -8.62 2.68 -13.11
N VAL A 76 -7.94 3.73 -12.62
CA VAL A 76 -8.00 4.13 -11.21
C VAL A 76 -9.40 4.61 -10.83
N ASN A 77 -10.02 5.43 -11.69
CA ASN A 77 -11.39 5.88 -11.48
C ASN A 77 -12.39 4.71 -11.46
N ASN A 78 -12.22 3.71 -12.33
CA ASN A 78 -13.04 2.49 -12.31
C ASN A 78 -12.77 1.61 -11.08
N ALA A 79 -11.52 1.54 -10.62
CA ALA A 79 -11.13 0.72 -9.47
C ALA A 79 -11.70 1.21 -8.15
N ASN A 80 -12.09 2.49 -8.04
CA ASN A 80 -12.68 3.11 -6.86
C ASN A 80 -11.91 2.74 -5.58
N ILE A 81 -10.62 3.07 -5.57
CA ILE A 81 -9.74 2.78 -4.43
C ILE A 81 -10.11 3.69 -3.27
N GLN A 82 -10.35 3.09 -2.10
CA GLN A 82 -10.72 3.78 -0.86
C GLN A 82 -9.76 3.42 0.27
N GLY A 83 -9.67 4.29 1.29
CA GLY A 83 -8.89 4.02 2.49
C GLY A 83 -7.37 4.09 2.30
N ALA A 84 -6.89 4.60 1.17
CA ALA A 84 -5.47 4.82 0.91
C ALA A 84 -5.23 6.18 0.27
N THR A 85 -4.04 6.75 0.50
CA THR A 85 -3.62 7.98 -0.19
C THR A 85 -2.97 7.57 -1.50
N TYR A 86 -3.43 8.15 -2.62
CA TYR A 86 -2.89 7.83 -3.93
C TYR A 86 -2.85 9.05 -4.83
N ALA A 87 -1.97 8.98 -5.83
CA ALA A 87 -1.88 9.91 -6.93
C ALA A 87 -1.70 9.13 -8.23
N PHE A 88 -2.17 9.67 -9.35
CA PHE A 88 -2.00 9.04 -10.64
C PHE A 88 -1.79 10.07 -11.73
N ASN A 89 -1.20 9.62 -12.83
CA ASN A 89 -1.14 10.33 -14.10
C ASN A 89 -1.48 9.35 -15.22
N ALA A 90 -1.25 9.71 -16.48
CA ALA A 90 -1.59 8.84 -17.60
C ALA A 90 -0.90 7.45 -17.57
N THR A 91 0.27 7.35 -16.95
CA THR A 91 1.17 6.19 -17.02
C THR A 91 1.39 5.52 -15.67
N ASN A 92 1.30 6.30 -14.59
CA ASN A 92 1.73 5.88 -13.26
C ASN A 92 0.59 6.03 -12.26
N PHE A 93 0.53 5.08 -11.33
CA PHE A 93 -0.27 5.14 -10.12
C PHE A 93 0.68 4.99 -8.92
N THR A 94 0.65 5.96 -8.02
CA THR A 94 1.47 6.02 -6.81
C THR A 94 0.56 5.84 -5.62
N LEU A 95 0.84 4.85 -4.79
CA LEU A 95 0.11 4.51 -3.58
C LEU A 95 0.98 4.77 -2.36
N THR A 96 0.45 5.45 -1.35
CA THR A 96 1.11 5.61 -0.04
C THR A 96 0.25 4.96 1.04
N VAL A 97 0.81 3.93 1.70
CA VAL A 97 0.16 3.18 2.78
C VAL A 97 1.19 2.79 3.84
N GLY A 98 0.87 2.98 5.11
CA GLY A 98 1.77 2.64 6.22
C GLY A 98 3.12 3.40 6.21
N GLY A 99 3.20 4.54 5.53
CA GLY A 99 4.46 5.29 5.33
C GLY A 99 5.33 4.79 4.17
N TYR A 100 4.92 3.70 3.50
CA TYR A 100 5.60 3.16 2.32
C TYR A 100 4.93 3.64 1.05
N THR A 101 5.73 3.93 0.02
CA THR A 101 5.25 4.37 -1.29
C THR A 101 5.50 3.30 -2.34
N TYR A 102 4.45 2.95 -3.08
CA TYR A 102 4.46 1.96 -4.15
C TYR A 102 4.13 2.61 -5.47
N LEU A 103 4.92 2.33 -6.50
CA LEU A 103 4.71 2.82 -7.85
C LEU A 103 4.26 1.68 -8.75
N PHE A 104 3.15 1.89 -9.44
CA PHE A 104 2.61 0.98 -10.43
C PHE A 104 2.55 1.70 -11.77
N THR A 105 2.99 1.03 -12.82
CA THR A 105 3.07 1.60 -14.17
C THR A 105 2.24 0.76 -15.11
N ILE A 106 1.42 1.44 -15.92
CA ILE A 106 0.77 0.82 -17.08
C ILE A 106 1.73 0.84 -18.26
N SER A 107 1.90 -0.31 -18.90
CA SER A 107 2.64 -0.43 -20.16
C SER A 107 2.00 -1.47 -21.07
N PRO A 108 1.86 -1.19 -22.39
CA PRO A 108 2.09 0.10 -23.05
C PRO A 108 0.95 1.11 -22.80
N THR A 109 1.24 2.41 -22.87
CA THR A 109 0.25 3.51 -22.74
C THR A 109 -0.54 3.78 -24.03
N GLN A 110 -0.02 3.33 -25.18
CA GLN A 110 -0.69 3.36 -26.48
C GLN A 110 -1.13 1.94 -26.81
N MET A 111 -2.39 1.67 -26.54
CA MET A 111 -2.99 0.36 -26.71
C MET A 111 -3.69 0.30 -28.06
N GLN A 112 -3.22 -0.56 -28.95
CA GLN A 112 -3.80 -0.73 -30.28
C GLN A 112 -4.69 -1.98 -30.27
N ALA A 113 -6.01 -1.80 -30.46
CA ALA A 113 -6.90 -2.92 -30.75
C ALA A 113 -6.49 -3.50 -32.11
N PRO A 114 -6.55 -4.83 -32.30
CA PRO A 114 -7.05 -5.85 -31.37
C PRO A 114 -5.94 -6.59 -30.58
N THR A 115 -4.67 -6.18 -30.61
CA THR A 115 -3.54 -7.08 -30.32
C THR A 115 -2.72 -6.79 -29.07
N THR A 116 -2.98 -5.72 -28.30
CA THR A 116 -2.17 -5.43 -27.10
C THR A 116 -3.04 -5.12 -25.89
N TYR A 117 -2.89 -5.91 -24.82
CA TYR A 117 -3.52 -5.73 -23.50
C TYR A 117 -2.54 -5.00 -22.55
N ALA A 118 -3.04 -4.15 -21.66
CA ALA A 118 -2.17 -3.33 -20.82
C ALA A 118 -1.75 -4.17 -19.63
N THR A 119 -0.46 -4.11 -19.32
CA THR A 119 0.04 -4.72 -18.11
C THR A 119 0.23 -3.63 -17.07
N ILE A 120 -0.23 -3.90 -15.86
CA ILE A 120 0.08 -3.07 -14.69
C ILE A 120 1.15 -3.80 -13.89
N THR A 121 2.31 -3.17 -13.82
CA THR A 121 3.51 -3.71 -13.20
C THR A 121 3.95 -2.80 -12.06
N ALA A 122 4.35 -3.38 -10.94
CA ALA A 122 4.99 -2.62 -9.86
C ALA A 122 6.41 -2.25 -10.31
N ALA A 123 6.77 -0.97 -10.27
CA ALA A 123 8.12 -0.52 -10.53
C ALA A 123 9.02 -1.02 -9.39
N THR A 124 9.83 -2.03 -9.68
CA THR A 124 10.82 -2.67 -8.81
C THR A 124 10.28 -2.93 -7.39
N ALA A 125 9.68 -4.10 -7.25
CA ALA A 125 9.21 -4.70 -6.01
C ALA A 125 10.21 -4.62 -4.84
N THR A 126 10.21 -3.53 -4.08
CA THR A 126 10.56 -3.59 -2.66
C THR A 126 9.28 -3.92 -1.91
N TRP A 127 8.92 -5.21 -1.91
CA TRP A 127 8.15 -5.76 -0.81
C TRP A 127 9.10 -5.90 0.37
#